data_AF-A0A933FJR6-F1
#
_entry.id   AF-A0A933FJR6-F1
#
_cell.length_a   1.000
_cell.length_b   1.000
_cell.length_c   1.000
_cell.angle_alpha   90.00
_cell.angle_beta   90.00
_cell.angle_gamma   90.00
#
_symmetry.space_group_name_H-M   'P 1'
#
loop_
_entity.id
_entity.type
_entity.pdbx_description
1 polymer ?
#
loop_
_entity_poly.entity_id
_entity_poly.type
_entity_poly.pdbx_seq_one_letter_code
_entity_poly.pdbx_strand_id
1 'polypeptide(L)'
;FLPCFYRLEGNYGRADEYEQLYHEGKISADAHAVSHQLYRHGPLPVLELRHALGWTSKRQNQRFKRALLELQLRLLIVHWGTQAETGAWESGVYQLTPRAFPQQVKAAAKLSAEEARRRIAAQYRTLNPVATAADFKRLFCWPPE
;
A
#
# COMPACT_ATOMS: atom_id res chain seq x y z
N PHE A 1 12.21 6.49 -3.85
CA PHE A 1 12.05 6.40 -2.39
C PHE A 1 11.07 5.34 -1.90
N LEU A 2 10.31 4.66 -2.78
CA LEU A 2 9.39 3.57 -2.39
C LEU A 2 10.01 2.52 -1.45
N PRO A 3 11.25 2.01 -1.65
CA PRO A 3 11.83 1.03 -0.74
C PRO A 3 11.93 1.50 0.72
N CYS A 4 12.17 2.79 0.93
CA CYS A 4 12.29 3.37 2.27
C CYS A 4 10.93 3.38 2.97
N PHE A 5 9.89 3.91 2.32
CA PHE A 5 8.53 3.93 2.89
C PHE A 5 7.97 2.51 3.08
N TYR A 6 8.18 1.61 2.11
CA TYR A 6 7.74 0.23 2.22
C TYR A 6 8.38 -0.49 3.43
N ARG A 7 9.66 -0.23 3.69
CA ARG A 7 10.35 -0.78 4.86
C ARG A 7 9.80 -0.24 6.18
N LEU A 8 9.41 1.04 6.22
CA LEU A 8 8.89 1.68 7.42
C LEU A 8 7.48 1.24 7.79
N GLU A 9 6.67 0.84 6.80
CA GLU A 9 5.37 0.19 7.04
C GLU A 9 5.51 -1.22 7.64
N GLY A 10 6.73 -1.74 7.76
CA GLY A 10 7.00 -3.04 8.35
C GLY A 10 6.77 -4.22 7.41
N ASN A 11 6.66 -3.96 6.10
CA ASN A 11 6.50 -5.01 5.10
C ASN A 11 7.85 -5.67 4.76
N TYR A 12 7.83 -6.99 4.61
CA TYR A 12 8.99 -7.86 4.33
C TYR A 12 9.05 -8.30 2.87
N GLY A 13 7.96 -8.14 2.12
CA GLY A 13 8.01 -8.17 0.66
C GLY A 13 7.59 -9.48 0.01
N ARG A 14 6.96 -10.39 0.75
CA ARG A 14 6.39 -11.60 0.16
C ARG A 14 4.99 -11.31 -0.38
N ALA A 15 4.62 -11.94 -1.49
CA ALA A 15 3.29 -11.75 -2.06
C ALA A 15 2.16 -12.30 -1.18
N ASP A 16 2.45 -13.29 -0.34
CA ASP A 16 1.53 -13.93 0.61
C ASP A 16 1.60 -13.33 2.03
N GLU A 17 2.38 -12.26 2.24
CA GLU A 17 2.59 -11.64 3.55
C GLU A 17 1.29 -11.16 4.22
N TYR A 18 0.27 -10.81 3.43
CA TYR A 18 -1.04 -10.41 3.94
C TYR A 18 -1.68 -11.48 4.84
N GLU A 19 -1.39 -12.76 4.62
CA GLU A 19 -1.87 -13.84 5.49
C GLU A 19 -1.30 -13.69 6.90
N GLN A 20 0.02 -13.53 7.02
CA GLN A 20 0.67 -13.34 8.31
C GLN A 20 0.18 -12.05 9.00
N LEU A 21 0.07 -10.95 8.25
CA LEU A 21 -0.42 -9.68 8.80
C LEU A 21 -1.85 -9.79 9.33
N TYR A 22 -2.70 -10.60 8.70
CA TYR A 22 -4.05 -10.86 9.19
C TYR A 22 -4.05 -11.70 10.47
N HIS A 23 -3.26 -12.78 10.52
CA HIS A 23 -3.12 -13.60 11.73
C HIS A 23 -2.55 -12.82 12.92
N GLU A 24 -1.68 -11.84 12.67
CA GLU A 24 -1.13 -10.92 13.67
C GLU A 24 -2.09 -9.76 14.04
N GLY A 25 -3.28 -9.70 13.44
CA GLY A 25 -4.26 -8.63 13.71
C GLY A 25 -3.85 -7.26 13.18
N LYS A 26 -2.89 -7.19 12.25
CA LYS A 26 -2.41 -5.92 11.67
C LYS A 26 -3.31 -5.41 10.55
N ILE A 27 -3.99 -6.30 9.84
CA ILE A 27 -4.99 -5.91 8.82
C ILE A 27 -6.38 -6.47 9.16
N SER A 28 -7.41 -5.77 8.72
CA SER A 28 -8.81 -6.20 8.89
C SER A 28 -9.15 -7.42 8.03
N ALA A 29 -10.22 -8.13 8.39
CA ALA A 29 -10.74 -9.25 7.59
C ALA A 29 -11.17 -8.81 6.17
N ASP A 30 -11.68 -7.58 6.03
CA ASP A 30 -12.06 -7.05 4.72
C ASP A 30 -10.82 -6.73 3.86
N ALA A 31 -9.77 -6.17 4.47
CA ALA A 31 -8.47 -5.97 3.80
C ALA A 31 -7.83 -7.31 3.39
N HIS A 32 -7.86 -8.31 4.27
CA HIS A 32 -7.40 -9.67 3.96
C HIS A 32 -8.15 -10.26 2.77
N ALA A 33 -9.49 -10.17 2.73
CA ALA A 33 -10.28 -10.68 1.63
C ALA A 33 -9.93 -10.03 0.28
N VAL A 34 -9.71 -8.71 0.26
CA VAL A 34 -9.26 -7.99 -0.95
C VAL A 34 -7.86 -8.46 -1.37
N SER A 35 -6.92 -8.54 -0.43
CA SER A 35 -5.56 -9.02 -0.70
C SER A 35 -5.55 -10.45 -1.25
N HIS A 36 -6.38 -11.33 -0.72
CA HIS A 36 -6.52 -12.70 -1.20
C HIS A 36 -7.01 -12.76 -2.65
N GLN A 37 -7.99 -11.93 -3.04
CA GLN A 37 -8.43 -11.86 -4.45
C GLN A 37 -7.30 -11.42 -5.37
N LEU A 38 -6.57 -10.36 -5.01
CA LEU A 38 -5.41 -9.89 -5.78
C LEU A 38 -4.28 -10.93 -5.83
N TYR A 39 -4.07 -11.67 -4.75
CA TYR A 39 -3.09 -12.74 -4.70
C TYR A 39 -3.46 -13.89 -5.66
N ARG A 40 -4.73 -14.29 -5.72
CA ARG A 40 -5.16 -15.41 -6.59
C ARG A 40 -5.26 -15.02 -8.05
N HIS A 41 -5.73 -13.82 -8.35
CA HIS A 41 -6.11 -13.44 -9.72
C HIS A 41 -5.17 -12.43 -10.38
N GLY A 42 -4.25 -11.83 -9.61
CA GLY A 42 -3.35 -10.80 -10.12
C GLY A 42 -4.00 -9.41 -10.07
N PRO A 43 -3.63 -8.49 -10.98
CA PRO A 43 -4.24 -7.17 -11.01
C PRO A 43 -5.72 -7.30 -11.33
N LEU A 44 -6.58 -6.69 -10.53
CA LEU A 44 -8.01 -6.67 -10.76
C LEU A 44 -8.57 -5.26 -10.73
N PRO A 45 -9.51 -4.94 -11.62
CA PRO A 45 -10.21 -3.67 -11.61
C PRO A 45 -11.26 -3.64 -10.49
N VAL A 46 -11.63 -2.43 -10.02
CA VAL A 46 -12.42 -2.24 -8.79
C VAL A 46 -13.77 -2.95 -8.83
N LEU A 47 -14.44 -2.94 -9.99
CA LEU A 47 -15.77 -3.52 -10.10
C LEU A 47 -15.67 -5.05 -10.08
N GLU A 48 -14.71 -5.66 -10.77
CA GLU A 48 -14.39 -7.09 -10.64
C GLU A 48 -14.04 -7.51 -9.21
N LEU A 49 -13.19 -6.76 -8.50
CA LEU A 49 -12.88 -7.04 -7.09
C LEU A 49 -14.13 -7.09 -6.23
N ARG A 50 -15.04 -6.13 -6.41
CA ARG A 50 -16.30 -6.09 -5.66
C ARG A 50 -17.21 -7.25 -6.03
N HIS A 51 -17.26 -7.64 -7.30
CA HIS A 51 -18.03 -8.80 -7.74
C HIS A 51 -17.49 -10.11 -7.17
N ALA A 52 -16.17 -10.33 -7.24
CA ALA A 52 -15.50 -11.51 -6.69
C ALA A 52 -15.72 -11.67 -5.18
N LEU A 53 -15.88 -10.54 -4.46
CA LEU A 53 -16.17 -10.53 -3.04
C LEU A 53 -17.67 -10.59 -2.71
N GLY A 54 -18.57 -10.46 -3.69
CA GLY A 54 -20.01 -10.34 -3.48
C GLY A 54 -20.43 -9.02 -2.82
N TRP A 55 -19.63 -7.96 -2.96
CA TRP A 55 -19.77 -6.67 -2.27
C TRP A 55 -20.45 -5.61 -3.14
N THR A 56 -21.65 -5.93 -3.62
CA THR A 56 -22.38 -5.14 -4.62
C THR A 56 -23.28 -4.05 -4.01
N SER A 57 -23.73 -4.21 -2.76
CA SER A 57 -24.58 -3.21 -2.09
C SER A 57 -23.83 -1.94 -1.68
N LYS A 58 -24.57 -0.85 -1.41
CA LYS A 58 -24.00 0.43 -0.97
C LYS A 58 -23.19 0.32 0.33
N ARG A 59 -23.68 -0.44 1.31
CA ARG A 59 -22.98 -0.69 2.59
C ARG A 59 -21.68 -1.46 2.37
N GLN A 60 -21.72 -2.50 1.54
CA GLN A 60 -20.53 -3.29 1.20
C GLN A 60 -19.52 -2.47 0.39
N ASN A 61 -19.96 -1.51 -0.43
CA ASN A 61 -19.05 -0.59 -1.13
C ASN A 61 -18.29 0.32 -0.15
N GLN A 62 -18.94 0.82 0.90
CA GLN A 62 -18.25 1.62 1.92
C GLN A 62 -17.18 0.79 2.64
N ARG A 63 -17.50 -0.47 2.95
CA ARG A 63 -16.56 -1.44 3.53
C ARG A 63 -15.38 -1.71 2.59
N PHE A 64 -15.65 -1.94 1.31
CA PHE A 64 -14.62 -2.11 0.28
C PHE A 64 -13.65 -0.93 0.22
N LYS A 65 -14.17 0.30 0.21
CA LYS A 65 -13.34 1.51 0.18
C LYS A 65 -12.44 1.64 1.42
N ARG A 66 -12.95 1.26 2.60
CA ARG A 66 -12.14 1.23 3.84
C ARG A 66 -11.03 0.20 3.76
N ALA A 67 -11.32 -1.01 3.29
CA ALA A 67 -10.33 -2.06 3.08
C ALA A 67 -9.25 -1.63 2.07
N LEU A 68 -9.65 -1.04 0.94
CA LEU A 68 -8.71 -0.49 -0.05
C LEU A 68 -7.81 0.60 0.56
N LEU A 69 -8.39 1.54 1.31
CA LEU A 69 -7.63 2.62 1.95
C LEU A 69 -6.62 2.06 2.96
N GLU A 70 -7.04 1.11 3.79
CA GLU A 70 -6.18 0.43 4.76
C GLU A 70 -4.98 -0.23 4.08
N LEU A 71 -5.23 -1.00 3.02
CA LEU A 71 -4.16 -1.67 2.26
C LEU A 71 -3.21 -0.67 1.57
N GLN A 72 -3.75 0.45 1.04
CA GLN A 72 -2.94 1.49 0.39
C GLN A 72 -2.05 2.23 1.39
N LEU A 73 -2.58 2.59 2.56
CA LEU A 73 -1.80 3.26 3.61
C LEU A 73 -0.63 2.39 4.07
N ARG A 74 -0.84 1.07 4.16
CA ARG A 74 0.19 0.09 4.48
C ARG A 74 1.10 -0.29 3.31
N LEU A 75 0.90 0.30 2.12
CA LEU A 75 1.62 -0.05 0.89
C LEU A 75 1.55 -1.54 0.52
N LEU A 76 0.48 -2.25 0.88
CA LEU A 76 0.27 -3.66 0.51
C LEU A 76 -0.26 -3.82 -0.92
N ILE A 77 -1.00 -2.80 -1.39
CA ILE A 77 -1.50 -2.71 -2.76
C ILE A 77 -1.11 -1.37 -3.39
N VAL A 78 -1.12 -1.32 -4.72
CA VAL A 78 -0.88 -0.13 -5.52
C VAL A 78 -1.94 0.01 -6.62
N HIS A 79 -2.22 1.25 -7.00
CA HIS A 79 -2.97 1.54 -8.22
C HIS A 79 -2.12 1.13 -9.43
N TRP A 80 -2.68 0.30 -10.30
CA TRP A 80 -2.02 -0.39 -11.42
C TRP A 80 -2.69 -0.05 -12.75
N GLY A 81 -3.01 1.23 -12.95
CA GLY A 81 -3.65 1.74 -14.16
C GLY A 81 -5.18 1.69 -14.09
N THR A 82 -5.82 1.81 -15.24
CA THR A 82 -7.27 1.82 -15.39
C THR A 82 -7.68 0.79 -16.44
N GLN A 83 -8.88 0.25 -16.31
CA GLN A 83 -9.44 -0.69 -17.28
C GLN A 83 -10.92 -0.40 -17.49
N ALA A 84 -11.34 -0.33 -18.76
CA ALA A 84 -12.74 -0.34 -19.13
C ALA A 84 -13.29 -1.77 -18.95
N GLU A 85 -14.12 -1.97 -17.93
CA GLU A 85 -14.80 -3.26 -17.71
C GLU A 85 -16.12 -3.36 -18.50
N THR A 86 -16.69 -2.22 -18.90
CA THR A 86 -17.94 -2.10 -19.67
C THR A 86 -17.87 -0.86 -20.57
N GLY A 87 -18.93 -0.53 -21.32
CA GLY A 87 -19.05 0.77 -22.01
C GLY A 87 -19.17 1.98 -21.06
N ALA A 88 -19.01 1.80 -19.75
CA ALA A 88 -18.93 2.86 -18.75
C ALA A 88 -17.48 3.34 -18.56
N TRP A 89 -17.30 4.32 -17.67
CA TRP A 89 -16.00 4.87 -17.30
C TRP A 89 -15.03 3.80 -16.79
N GLU A 90 -13.75 3.94 -17.14
CA GLU A 90 -12.70 3.05 -16.70
C GLU A 90 -12.60 3.02 -15.16
N SER A 91 -12.43 1.81 -14.61
CA SER A 91 -12.24 1.63 -13.19
C SER A 91 -10.73 1.49 -12.88
N GLY A 92 -10.32 1.91 -11.68
CA GLY A 92 -8.95 1.73 -11.23
C GLY A 92 -8.62 0.25 -11.06
N VAL A 93 -7.47 -0.17 -11.58
CA VAL A 93 -6.91 -1.51 -11.38
C VAL A 93 -6.01 -1.48 -10.16
N TYR A 94 -6.04 -2.51 -9.33
CA TYR A 94 -5.15 -2.65 -8.19
C TYR A 94 -4.34 -3.94 -8.27
N GLN A 95 -3.11 -3.91 -7.74
CA GLN A 95 -2.22 -5.07 -7.65
C GLN A 95 -1.47 -5.05 -6.31
N LEU A 96 -1.04 -6.21 -5.83
CA LEU A 96 -0.12 -6.35 -4.70
C LEU A 96 1.22 -5.67 -5.01
N THR A 97 1.67 -4.78 -4.13
CA THR A 97 2.96 -4.09 -4.23
C THR A 97 4.15 -5.01 -4.51
N PRO A 98 4.34 -6.17 -3.85
CA PRO A 98 5.46 -7.07 -4.14
C PRO A 98 5.44 -7.67 -5.54
N ARG A 99 4.27 -7.78 -6.19
CA ARG A 99 4.16 -8.23 -7.59
C ARG A 99 4.37 -7.08 -8.57
N ALA A 100 3.83 -5.90 -8.26
CA ALA A 100 3.98 -4.70 -9.09
C ALA A 100 5.41 -4.18 -9.14
N PHE A 101 6.12 -4.19 -7.99
CA PHE A 101 7.43 -3.58 -7.84
C PHE A 101 8.45 -4.51 -7.15
N PRO A 102 8.73 -5.70 -7.72
CA PRO A 102 9.54 -6.73 -7.06
C PRO A 102 10.97 -6.26 -6.77
N GLN A 103 11.57 -5.43 -7.62
CA GLN A 103 12.90 -4.88 -7.40
C GLN A 103 12.94 -3.89 -6.22
N GLN A 104 11.89 -3.07 -6.08
CA GLN A 104 11.79 -2.08 -5.00
C GLN A 104 11.60 -2.77 -3.65
N VAL A 105 10.80 -3.83 -3.64
CA VAL A 105 10.59 -4.67 -2.47
C VAL A 105 11.87 -5.41 -2.06
N LYS A 106 12.61 -5.99 -3.04
CA LYS A 106 13.94 -6.58 -2.78
C LYS A 106 14.94 -5.55 -2.24
N ALA A 107 14.87 -4.30 -2.69
CA ALA A 107 15.70 -3.22 -2.15
C ALA A 107 15.29 -2.85 -0.72
N ALA A 108 13.98 -2.83 -0.42
CA ALA A 108 13.46 -2.52 0.91
C ALA A 108 13.95 -3.54 1.96
N ALA A 109 14.00 -4.82 1.60
CA ALA A 109 14.48 -5.89 2.48
C ALA A 109 15.95 -5.72 2.92
N LYS A 110 16.76 -4.94 2.18
CA LYS A 110 18.15 -4.64 2.51
C LYS A 110 18.32 -3.43 3.43
N LEU A 111 17.24 -2.70 3.71
CA LEU A 111 17.28 -1.49 4.53
C LEU A 111 16.91 -1.82 5.99
N SER A 112 17.57 -1.16 6.94
CA SER A 112 17.01 -1.03 8.29
C SER A 112 15.95 0.08 8.31
N ALA A 113 15.07 0.07 9.31
CA ALA A 113 14.11 1.16 9.49
C ALA A 113 14.81 2.51 9.72
N GLU A 114 15.91 2.51 10.48
CA GLU A 114 16.72 3.70 10.71
C GLU A 114 17.34 4.23 9.40
N GLU A 115 17.93 3.35 8.60
CA GLU A 115 18.50 3.71 7.29
C GLU A 115 17.45 4.30 6.35
N ALA A 116 16.24 3.72 6.35
CA ALA A 116 15.12 4.25 5.57
C ALA A 116 14.71 5.66 6.03
N ARG A 117 14.64 5.91 7.35
CA ARG A 117 14.34 7.26 7.90
C ARG A 117 15.40 8.27 7.52
N ARG A 118 16.69 7.96 7.70
CA ARG A 118 17.81 8.85 7.35
C ARG A 118 17.79 9.26 5.89
N ARG A 119 17.53 8.31 4.98
CA ARG A 119 17.42 8.60 3.53
C ARG A 119 16.25 9.51 3.20
N ILE A 120 15.08 9.29 3.82
CA ILE A 120 13.91 10.15 3.64
C ILE A 120 14.19 11.55 4.20
N ALA A 121 14.79 11.65 5.38
CA ALA A 121 15.15 12.92 6.01
C ALA A 121 16.15 13.73 5.17
N ALA A 122 17.19 13.07 4.65
CA ALA A 122 18.15 13.68 3.73
C ALA A 122 17.45 14.21 2.47
N GLN A 123 16.61 13.40 1.82
CA GLN A 123 15.88 13.82 0.63
C GLN A 123 14.92 14.97 0.91
N TYR A 124 14.21 14.94 2.03
CA TYR A 124 13.29 16.02 2.41
C TYR A 124 14.02 17.35 2.53
N ARG A 125 15.20 17.38 3.18
CA ARG A 125 16.05 18.58 3.30
C ARG A 125 16.56 19.06 1.94
N THR A 126 16.97 18.15 1.06
CA THR A 126 17.39 18.50 -0.30
C THR A 126 16.26 19.16 -1.09
N LEU A 127 15.04 18.64 -0.97
CA LEU A 127 13.87 19.20 -1.66
C LEU A 127 13.33 20.46 -0.99
N ASN A 128 13.56 20.65 0.31
CA ASN A 128 13.04 21.75 1.11
C ASN A 128 14.16 22.38 1.96
N PRO A 129 15.09 23.14 1.36
CA PRO A 129 16.25 23.67 2.07
C PRO A 129 15.92 24.68 3.18
N VAL A 130 14.72 25.28 3.13
CA VAL A 130 14.23 26.25 4.15
C VAL A 130 13.36 25.60 5.23
N ALA A 131 13.08 24.30 5.14
CA ALA A 131 12.21 23.63 6.09
C ALA A 131 12.88 23.53 7.47
N THR A 132 12.10 23.82 8.51
CA THR A 132 12.57 23.73 9.89
C THR A 132 12.49 22.29 10.40
N ALA A 133 13.18 22.00 11.52
CA ALA A 133 13.01 20.72 12.23
C ALA A 133 11.55 20.51 12.70
N ALA A 134 10.82 21.59 12.99
CA ALA A 134 9.40 21.52 13.35
C ALA A 134 8.52 21.09 12.18
N ASP A 135 8.81 21.55 10.96
CA ASP A 135 8.11 21.12 9.74
C ASP A 135 8.32 19.64 9.47
N PHE A 136 9.56 19.17 9.62
CA PHE A 136 9.89 17.75 9.49
C PHE A 136 9.14 16.89 10.50
N LYS A 137 9.18 17.28 11.78
CA LYS A 137 8.46 16.58 12.86
C LYS A 137 6.96 16.58 12.61
N ARG A 138 6.38 17.68 12.12
CA ARG A 138 4.95 17.77 11.81
C ARG A 138 4.55 16.87 10.64
N LEU A 139 5.40 16.74 9.63
CA LEU A 139 5.12 15.94 8.44
C LEU A 139 5.25 14.43 8.70
N PHE A 140 6.34 14.02 9.36
CA PHE A 140 6.67 12.60 9.52
C PHE A 140 6.33 12.03 10.89
N CYS A 141 6.06 12.89 11.90
CA CYS A 141 5.89 12.50 13.29
C CYS A 141 7.09 11.72 13.87
N TRP A 142 8.27 11.89 13.29
CA TRP A 142 9.52 11.29 13.77
C TRP A 142 10.28 12.27 14.68
N PRO A 143 11.12 11.78 15.60
CA PRO A 143 12.05 12.65 16.30
C PRO A 143 12.93 13.39 15.29
N PRO A 144 13.32 14.65 15.58
CA PRO A 144 14.32 15.32 14.77
C PRO A 144 15.64 14.53 14.86
N GLU A 145 16.19 14.16 13.70
CA GLU A 145 17.55 13.60 13.58
C GLU A 145 18.60 14.71 13.71
#